data_AF-A0A8X6JBT0-F1
#
_entry.id   AF-A0A8X6JBT0-F1
#
_cell.length_a   1.000
_cell.length_b   1.000
_cell.length_c   1.000
_cell.angle_alpha   90.00
_cell.angle_beta   90.00
_cell.angle_gamma   90.00
#
_symmetry.space_group_name_H-M   'P 1'
#
loop_
_entity.id
_entity.type
_entity.pdbx_description
1 polymer ?
#
loop_
_entity_poly.entity_id
_entity_poly.type
_entity_poly.pdbx_seq_one_letter_code
_entity_poly.pdbx_strand_id
1 'polypeptide(L)'
;MSFQYLKTIEGRICSSYKEACQVRGLLENDEHWNATLEEVAFVHSPRMLRDLFAVMLQVCALSNPNQLWINHRESLSEDILHQVRIQQQNMDLEFSTKIFNEALIIIEDKVRYLGGSDLKSIGLPQPDRDSSTLNDVLIEKELTI
;
A
#
# COMPACT_ATOMS: atom_id res chain seq x y z
N MET A 1 -35.45 -17.12 -7.85
CA MET A 1 -34.61 -16.29 -6.94
C MET A 1 -33.70 -15.44 -7.81
N SER A 2 -33.77 -14.12 -7.68
CA SER A 2 -32.96 -13.18 -8.48
C SER A 2 -31.58 -13.00 -7.83
N PHE A 3 -30.53 -12.89 -8.65
CA PHE A 3 -29.16 -12.55 -8.25
C PHE A 3 -29.07 -11.30 -7.36
N GLN A 4 -30.07 -10.43 -7.41
CA GLN A 4 -30.21 -9.25 -6.56
C GLN A 4 -30.31 -9.58 -5.06
N TYR A 5 -30.80 -10.77 -4.70
CA TYR A 5 -30.87 -11.23 -3.30
C TYR A 5 -29.48 -11.42 -2.67
N LEU A 6 -28.46 -11.71 -3.47
CA LEU A 6 -27.08 -11.82 -2.98
C LEU A 6 -26.49 -10.47 -2.55
N LYS A 7 -26.99 -9.36 -3.11
CA LYS A 7 -26.60 -7.99 -2.72
C LYS A 7 -27.37 -7.47 -1.52
N THR A 8 -28.42 -8.16 -1.06
CA THR A 8 -29.23 -7.70 0.06
C THR A 8 -28.68 -8.28 1.36
N ILE A 9 -28.04 -7.44 2.17
CA ILE A 9 -27.59 -7.76 3.52
C ILE A 9 -28.45 -6.95 4.49
N GLU A 10 -29.23 -7.63 5.34
CA GLU A 10 -30.05 -6.99 6.40
C GLU A 10 -30.93 -5.82 5.91
N GLY A 11 -31.45 -5.90 4.68
CA GLY A 11 -32.30 -4.85 4.09
C GLY A 11 -31.54 -3.72 3.38
N ARG A 12 -30.20 -3.69 3.40
CA ARG A 12 -29.38 -2.84 2.53
C ARG A 12 -29.01 -3.55 1.25
N ILE A 13 -29.15 -2.87 0.12
CA ILE A 13 -28.64 -3.32 -1.17
C ILE A 13 -27.21 -2.81 -1.32
N CYS A 14 -26.23 -3.71 -1.26
CA CYS A 14 -24.83 -3.40 -1.54
C CYS A 14 -24.65 -3.08 -3.03
N SER A 15 -23.82 -2.09 -3.33
CA SER A 15 -23.53 -1.63 -4.68
C SER A 15 -22.83 -2.70 -5.52
N SER A 16 -22.01 -3.55 -4.89
CA SER A 16 -21.27 -4.64 -5.54
C SER A 16 -21.34 -5.96 -4.74
N TYR A 17 -21.05 -7.07 -5.40
CA TYR A 17 -20.92 -8.37 -4.73
C TYR A 17 -19.77 -8.38 -3.73
N LYS A 18 -18.68 -7.68 -4.03
CA LYS A 18 -17.53 -7.54 -3.13
C LYS A 18 -17.95 -6.87 -1.81
N GLU A 19 -18.70 -5.77 -1.91
CA GLU A 19 -19.25 -5.08 -0.75
C GLU A 19 -20.21 -5.98 0.04
N ALA A 20 -21.08 -6.75 -0.64
CA ALA A 20 -21.96 -7.70 0.03
C ALA A 20 -21.18 -8.80 0.79
N CYS A 21 -20.07 -9.29 0.21
CA CYS A 21 -19.18 -10.24 0.87
C CYS A 21 -18.42 -9.62 2.06
N GLN A 22 -18.01 -8.35 1.96
CA GLN A 22 -17.39 -7.60 3.07
C GLN A 22 -18.38 -7.47 4.24
N VAL A 23 -19.60 -6.99 3.98
CA VAL A 23 -20.63 -6.79 5.03
C VAL A 23 -21.03 -8.12 5.68
N ARG A 24 -21.00 -9.25 4.94
CA ARG A 24 -21.26 -10.57 5.51
C ARG A 24 -20.08 -11.17 6.30
N GLY A 25 -18.93 -10.49 6.38
CA GLY A 25 -17.73 -11.04 7.00
C GLY A 25 -17.19 -12.28 6.27
N LEU A 26 -17.49 -12.42 4.98
CA LEU A 26 -16.99 -13.53 4.15
C LEU A 26 -15.59 -13.25 3.59
N LEU A 27 -15.13 -12.00 3.69
CA LEU A 27 -13.77 -11.62 3.41
C LEU A 27 -13.07 -11.37 4.74
N GLU A 28 -11.78 -11.73 4.82
CA GLU A 28 -10.98 -11.42 6.00
C GLU A 28 -11.06 -9.92 6.28
N ASN A 29 -11.38 -9.58 7.54
CA ASN A 29 -11.50 -8.20 7.96
C ASN A 29 -10.10 -7.58 7.90
N ASP A 30 -9.94 -6.51 7.11
CA ASP A 30 -8.66 -5.80 6.98
C ASP A 30 -8.19 -5.20 8.32
N GLU A 31 -9.00 -5.27 9.39
CA GLU A 31 -8.60 -4.95 10.77
C GLU A 31 -7.38 -5.73 11.24
N HIS A 32 -7.29 -7.03 10.92
CA HIS A 32 -6.12 -7.83 11.30
C HIS A 32 -4.85 -7.33 10.58
N TRP A 33 -4.99 -6.96 9.31
CA TRP A 33 -3.90 -6.40 8.50
C TRP A 33 -3.51 -5.00 8.96
N ASN A 34 -4.47 -4.17 9.36
CA ASN A 34 -4.17 -2.87 9.97
C ASN A 34 -3.40 -3.05 11.28
N ALA A 35 -3.87 -3.88 12.20
CA ALA A 35 -3.19 -4.13 13.47
C ALA A 35 -1.76 -4.67 13.25
N THR A 36 -1.59 -5.59 12.30
CA THR A 36 -0.26 -6.13 11.94
C THR A 36 0.66 -5.03 11.43
N LEU A 37 0.18 -4.16 10.54
CA LEU A 37 1.00 -3.07 10.00
C LEU A 37 1.31 -2.01 11.04
N GLU A 38 0.39 -1.69 11.96
CA GLU A 38 0.64 -0.78 13.08
C GLU A 38 1.71 -1.32 14.04
N GLU A 39 1.61 -2.60 14.42
CA GLU A 39 2.59 -3.25 15.29
C GLU A 39 3.98 -3.29 14.64
N VAL A 40 4.05 -3.65 13.35
CA VAL A 40 5.30 -3.74 12.61
C VAL A 40 5.90 -2.36 12.38
N ALA A 41 5.09 -1.33 12.10
CA ALA A 41 5.59 0.03 11.92
C ALA A 41 6.31 0.58 13.16
N PHE A 42 5.94 0.12 14.36
CA PHE A 42 6.62 0.50 15.60
C PHE A 42 7.98 -0.20 15.79
N VAL A 43 8.13 -1.42 15.27
CA VAL A 43 9.29 -2.29 15.54
C VAL A 43 10.29 -2.31 14.39
N HIS A 44 9.82 -2.07 13.16
CA HIS A 44 10.60 -2.27 11.94
C HIS A 44 10.78 -0.98 11.15
N SER A 45 11.84 -0.95 10.34
CA SER A 45 12.10 0.16 9.44
C SER A 45 11.01 0.27 8.34
N PRO A 46 10.74 1.48 7.81
CA PRO A 46 9.83 1.68 6.68
C PRO A 46 10.14 0.79 5.46
N ARG A 47 11.43 0.48 5.23
CA ARG A 47 11.86 -0.46 4.19
C ARG A 47 11.28 -1.87 4.39
N MET A 48 11.43 -2.42 5.59
CA MET A 48 10.87 -3.73 5.92
C MET A 48 9.34 -3.72 5.93
N LEU A 49 8.73 -2.60 6.34
CA LEU A 49 7.28 -2.43 6.26
C LEU A 49 6.79 -2.49 4.80
N ARG A 50 7.51 -1.88 3.85
CA ARG A 50 7.23 -1.99 2.41
C ARG A 50 7.40 -3.41 1.88
N ASP A 51 8.40 -4.17 2.36
CA ASP A 51 8.58 -5.59 2.01
C ASP A 51 7.39 -6.43 2.45
N LEU A 52 6.98 -6.29 3.72
CA LEU A 52 5.81 -6.98 4.25
C LEU A 52 4.55 -6.60 3.46
N PHE A 53 4.35 -5.31 3.20
CA PHE A 53 3.20 -4.83 2.43
C PHE A 53 3.16 -5.43 1.02
N ALA A 54 4.29 -5.52 0.32
CA ALA A 54 4.36 -6.16 -0.99
C ALA A 54 4.01 -7.66 -0.95
N VAL A 55 4.48 -8.37 0.07
CA VAL A 55 4.10 -9.78 0.29
C VAL A 55 2.61 -9.91 0.60
N MET A 56 2.05 -9.03 1.42
CA MET A 56 0.62 -9.02 1.73
C MET A 56 -0.22 -8.76 0.49
N LEU A 57 0.17 -7.83 -0.38
CA LEU A 57 -0.52 -7.58 -1.65
C LEU A 57 -0.56 -8.83 -2.56
N GLN A 58 0.46 -9.68 -2.48
CA GLN A 58 0.61 -10.84 -3.34
C GLN A 58 -0.06 -12.10 -2.77
N VAL A 59 0.00 -12.28 -1.45
CA VAL A 59 -0.36 -13.53 -0.78
C VAL A 59 -1.69 -13.39 -0.03
N CYS A 60 -1.97 -12.21 0.52
CA CYS A 60 -3.20 -11.99 1.27
C CYS A 60 -4.33 -11.58 0.31
N ALA A 61 -5.50 -12.18 0.50
CA ALA A 61 -6.71 -11.80 -0.24
C ALA A 61 -7.32 -10.51 0.33
N LEU A 62 -6.55 -9.42 0.27
CA LEU A 62 -6.89 -8.13 0.86
C LEU A 62 -8.23 -7.60 0.34
N SER A 63 -9.11 -7.23 1.27
CA SER A 63 -10.44 -6.76 0.95
C SER A 63 -10.40 -5.37 0.32
N ASN A 64 -9.58 -4.47 0.85
CA ASN A 64 -9.41 -3.11 0.33
C ASN A 64 -7.95 -2.64 0.39
N PRO A 65 -7.10 -3.10 -0.56
CA PRO A 65 -5.69 -2.74 -0.63
C PRO A 65 -5.43 -1.23 -0.66
N ASN A 66 -6.31 -0.46 -1.32
CA ASN A 66 -6.19 0.99 -1.40
C ASN A 66 -6.42 1.68 -0.05
N GLN A 67 -7.41 1.21 0.73
CA GLN A 67 -7.64 1.76 2.06
C GLN A 67 -6.46 1.44 2.99
N LEU A 68 -5.93 0.23 2.90
CA LEU A 68 -4.75 -0.17 3.66
C LEU A 68 -3.53 0.71 3.29
N TRP A 69 -3.32 0.96 2.01
CA TRP A 69 -2.32 1.92 1.55
C TRP A 69 -2.54 3.32 2.14
N ILE A 70 -3.75 3.88 2.07
CA ILE A 70 -4.06 5.22 2.60
C ILE A 70 -3.76 5.31 4.10
N ASN A 71 -4.10 4.26 4.86
CA ASN A 71 -3.88 4.22 6.31
C ASN A 71 -2.38 4.19 6.68
N HIS A 72 -1.54 3.55 5.85
CA HIS A 72 -0.15 3.24 6.20
C HIS A 72 0.91 3.96 5.36
N ARG A 73 0.52 4.75 4.34
CA ARG A 73 1.45 5.39 3.40
C ARG A 73 2.50 6.30 4.05
N GLU A 74 2.19 6.92 5.18
CA GLU A 74 3.14 7.77 5.91
C GLU A 74 4.24 6.92 6.54
N SER A 75 3.88 5.88 7.29
CA SER A 75 4.82 4.89 7.83
C SER A 75 5.63 4.20 6.73
N LEU A 76 4.98 3.86 5.61
CA LEU A 76 5.61 3.24 4.44
C LEU A 76 6.56 4.18 3.68
N SER A 77 6.56 5.49 3.94
CA SER A 77 7.37 6.48 3.21
C SER A 77 8.18 7.41 4.11
N GLU A 78 8.21 7.15 5.41
CA GLU A 78 8.91 7.99 6.40
C GLU A 78 10.41 8.15 6.08
N ASP A 79 11.08 7.05 5.71
CA ASP A 79 12.51 7.08 5.35
C ASP A 79 12.76 7.85 4.06
N ILE A 80 11.81 7.84 3.12
CA ILE A 80 11.85 8.63 1.89
C ILE A 80 11.74 10.12 2.24
N LEU A 81 10.75 10.50 3.05
CA LEU A 81 10.62 11.88 3.54
C LEU A 81 11.91 12.34 4.23
N HIS A 82 12.45 11.51 5.12
CA HIS A 82 13.69 11.82 5.83
C HIS A 82 14.87 12.04 4.88
N GLN A 83 15.02 11.20 3.86
CA GLN A 83 16.07 11.37 2.84
C GLN A 83 15.91 12.68 2.07
N VAL A 84 14.69 13.01 1.64
CA VAL A 84 14.42 14.26 0.90
C VAL A 84 14.69 15.48 1.78
N ARG A 85 14.32 15.46 3.07
CA ARG A 85 14.62 16.52 4.04
C ARG A 85 16.13 16.80 4.12
N ILE A 86 16.94 15.76 4.20
CA ILE A 86 18.41 15.87 4.23
C ILE A 86 18.94 16.46 2.92
N GLN A 87 18.50 15.92 1.78
CA GLN A 87 18.97 16.36 0.45
C GLN A 87 18.65 17.83 0.16
N GLN A 88 17.44 18.26 0.51
CA GLN A 88 16.98 19.63 0.27
C GLN A 88 17.37 20.61 1.38
N GLN A 89 18.00 20.11 2.46
CA GLN A 89 18.27 20.86 3.69
C GLN A 89 17.01 21.56 4.24
N ASN A 90 15.86 20.91 4.09
CA ASN A 90 14.56 21.44 4.48
C ASN A 90 13.90 20.47 5.45
N MET A 91 14.11 20.68 6.75
CA MET A 91 13.55 19.82 7.80
C MET A 91 12.03 20.00 7.99
N ASP A 92 11.49 21.14 7.54
CA ASP A 92 10.07 21.47 7.63
C ASP A 92 9.25 20.88 6.47
N LEU A 93 9.90 20.17 5.53
CA LEU A 93 9.20 19.46 4.46
C LEU A 93 8.22 18.43 5.07
N GLU A 94 6.99 18.43 4.60
CA GLU A 94 5.96 17.45 4.99
C GLU A 94 5.75 16.38 3.92
N PHE A 95 4.94 15.36 4.26
CA PHE A 95 4.52 14.37 3.28
C PHE A 95 3.83 15.04 2.08
N SER A 96 4.14 14.52 0.89
CA SER A 96 3.60 15.04 -0.35
C SER A 96 3.25 13.89 -1.29
N THR A 97 2.47 14.20 -2.32
CA THR A 97 2.15 13.24 -3.38
C THR A 97 3.40 12.64 -4.03
N LYS A 98 4.49 13.41 -4.13
CA LYS A 98 5.78 12.93 -4.64
C LYS A 98 6.40 11.86 -3.72
N ILE A 99 6.40 12.08 -2.41
CA ILE A 99 6.94 11.12 -1.44
C ILE A 99 6.12 9.82 -1.47
N PHE A 100 4.79 9.92 -1.52
CA PHE A 100 3.93 8.75 -1.62
C PHE A 100 4.09 8.02 -2.95
N ASN A 101 4.30 8.74 -4.05
CA ASN A 101 4.57 8.16 -5.35
C ASN A 101 5.87 7.35 -5.37
N GLU A 102 6.93 7.85 -4.75
CA GLU A 102 8.21 7.14 -4.64
C GLU A 102 8.07 5.83 -3.85
N ALA A 103 7.29 5.85 -2.75
CA ALA A 103 6.96 4.63 -2.04
C ALA A 103 6.16 3.63 -2.90
N LEU A 104 5.22 4.10 -3.73
CA LEU A 104 4.47 3.25 -4.66
C LEU A 104 5.37 2.63 -5.73
N ILE A 105 6.37 3.35 -6.25
CA ILE A 105 7.36 2.82 -7.20
C ILE A 105 8.11 1.65 -6.55
N ILE A 106 8.64 1.85 -5.33
CA ILE A 106 9.39 0.82 -4.61
C ILE A 106 8.51 -0.40 -4.32
N ILE A 107 7.25 -0.19 -3.92
CA ILE A 107 6.31 -1.28 -3.67
C ILE A 107 6.00 -2.03 -4.97
N GLU A 108 5.76 -1.32 -6.08
CA GLU A 108 5.50 -1.96 -7.38
C GLU A 108 6.69 -2.81 -7.84
N ASP A 109 7.92 -2.32 -7.68
CA ASP A 109 9.12 -3.07 -8.04
C ASP A 109 9.25 -4.35 -7.19
N LYS A 110 8.93 -4.28 -5.89
CA LYS A 110 8.89 -5.45 -5.01
C LYS A 110 7.79 -6.44 -5.40
N VAL A 111 6.58 -5.97 -5.68
CA VAL A 111 5.48 -6.83 -6.14
C VAL A 111 5.86 -7.53 -7.45
N ARG A 112 6.46 -6.80 -8.40
CA ARG A 112 6.91 -7.36 -9.68
C ARG A 112 8.03 -8.39 -9.48
N TYR A 113 8.97 -8.13 -8.56
CA TYR A 113 10.01 -9.10 -8.20
C TYR A 113 9.44 -10.41 -7.63
N LEU A 114 8.34 -10.33 -6.88
CA LEU A 114 7.61 -11.50 -6.38
C LEU A 114 6.77 -12.22 -7.45
N GLY A 115 6.81 -11.77 -8.71
CA GLY A 115 6.00 -12.32 -9.81
C GLY A 115 4.57 -11.80 -9.83
N GLY A 116 4.29 -10.69 -9.13
CA GLY A 116 2.97 -10.09 -9.03
C GLY A 116 2.57 -9.21 -10.20
N SER A 117 1.28 -8.88 -10.23
CA SER A 117 0.67 -8.00 -11.23
C SER A 117 0.88 -6.53 -10.90
N ASP A 118 0.64 -5.63 -11.87
CA ASP A 118 0.72 -4.20 -11.64
C ASP A 118 -0.24 -3.71 -10.55
N LEU A 119 0.17 -2.69 -9.79
CA LEU A 119 -0.57 -2.18 -8.63
C LEU A 119 -2.02 -1.78 -8.96
N LYS A 120 -2.24 -1.25 -10.17
CA LYS A 120 -3.57 -0.90 -10.68
C LYS A 120 -4.54 -2.09 -10.71
N SER A 121 -4.05 -3.28 -11.06
CA SER A 121 -4.87 -4.50 -11.10
C SER A 121 -5.28 -4.98 -9.71
N ILE A 122 -4.48 -4.64 -8.70
CA ILE A 122 -4.70 -4.94 -7.28
C ILE A 122 -5.55 -3.82 -6.62
N GLY A 123 -5.83 -2.74 -7.35
CA GLY A 123 -6.67 -1.63 -6.89
C GLY A 123 -5.90 -0.51 -6.19
N LEU A 124 -4.57 -0.48 -6.26
CA LEU A 124 -3.75 0.63 -5.77
C LEU A 124 -3.59 1.73 -6.84
N PRO A 125 -3.19 2.96 -6.44
CA PRO A 125 -2.80 4.01 -7.38
C PRO A 125 -1.62 3.55 -8.24
N GLN A 126 -1.65 3.88 -9.53
CA GLN A 126 -0.53 3.61 -10.44
C GLN A 126 0.58 4.64 -10.18
N PRO A 127 1.83 4.19 -9.93
CA PRO A 127 2.95 5.11 -9.74
C PRO A 127 3.29 5.84 -11.03
N ASP A 128 3.57 7.14 -10.91
CA ASP A 128 4.11 7.99 -11.96
C ASP A 128 5.64 7.91 -11.93
N ARG A 129 6.22 7.17 -12.88
CA ARG A 129 7.67 6.98 -12.99
C ARG A 129 8.38 8.12 -13.73
N ASP A 130 7.64 9.00 -14.41
CA ASP A 130 8.22 10.12 -15.16
C ASP A 130 8.51 11.32 -14.23
N SER A 131 7.80 11.41 -13.10
CA SER A 131 8.00 12.45 -12.09
C SER A 131 8.94 12.07 -10.94
N SER A 132 9.53 10.87 -10.96
CA SER A 132 10.41 10.39 -9.90
C SER A 132 11.72 11.19 -9.88
N THR A 133 11.89 11.99 -8.83
CA THR A 133 13.08 12.82 -8.63
C THR A 133 14.19 12.08 -7.88
N LEU A 134 13.97 10.83 -7.45
CA LEU A 134 14.89 10.05 -6.62
C LEU A 134 15.60 8.88 -7.31
N ASN A 135 15.37 8.67 -8.62
CA ASN A 135 15.94 7.54 -9.37
C ASN A 135 17.47 7.44 -9.28
N ASP A 136 18.16 8.55 -9.04
CA ASP A 136 19.63 8.56 -8.96
C ASP A 136 20.18 8.12 -7.59
N VAL A 137 19.37 8.07 -6.51
CA VAL A 137 19.87 7.89 -5.13
C VAL A 137 19.54 6.51 -4.54
N LEU A 138 18.44 5.87 -4.93
CA LEU A 138 18.07 4.55 -4.42
C LEU A 138 18.98 3.43 -4.97
N ILE A 139 19.53 3.62 -6.17
CA ILE A 139 20.46 2.66 -6.82
C ILE A 139 21.77 2.53 -6.02
N GLU A 140 22.26 3.59 -5.36
CA GLU A 140 23.52 3.53 -4.61
C GLU A 140 23.41 2.75 -3.29
N LYS A 141 22.21 2.64 -2.69
CA LYS A 141 22.04 1.94 -1.40
C LYS A 141 21.70 0.46 -1.51
N GLU A 142 21.21 -0.02 -2.66
CA GLU A 142 20.98 -1.46 -2.91
C GLU A 142 22.28 -2.24 -3.16
N LEU A 143 23.40 -1.56 -3.43
CA LEU A 143 24.71 -2.19 -3.66
C LEU A 143 25.56 -2.39 -2.40
N THR A 144 25.07 -2.03 -1.21
CA THR A 144 25.87 -2.04 0.04
C THR A 144 25.45 -3.06 1.10
N ILE A 145 24.60 -4.05 0.79
CA ILE A 145 24.38 -5.21 1.68
C ILE A 145 24.31 -6.50 0.87
#